data_AF-X0TR81-F1
#
_entry.id   AF-X0TR81-F1
#
_cell.length_a   1.000
_cell.length_b   1.000
_cell.length_c   1.000
_cell.angle_alpha   90.00
_cell.angle_beta   90.00
_cell.angle_gamma   90.00
#
_symmetry.space_group_name_H-M   'P 1'
#
loop_
_entity.id
_entity.type
_entity.pdbx_description
1 polymer ?
#
loop_
_entity_poly.entity_id
_entity_poly.type
_entity_poly.pdbx_seq_one_letter_code
_entity_poly.pdbx_strand_id
1 'polypeptide(L)'
;LVRAVDWIADWSKEAGRILIIIPFENAPEDLKIAAQNMCRANVDCVTVLGRCIKALPKDPREALNLANEVEILEEEIDELYSVARTHLATMNSNGFTTGSLILLNMFLDALETVADWCENTADIVRAVAVRVH
;
A
#
# COMPACT_ATOMS: atom_id res chain seq x y z
N LEU A 1 0.27 9.15 15.28
CA LEU A 1 -0.64 9.59 14.21
C LEU A 1 0.07 10.41 13.15
N VAL A 2 0.48 11.67 13.40
CA VAL A 2 1.10 12.53 12.36
C VAL A 2 2.27 11.84 11.64
N ARG A 3 3.26 11.28 12.38
CA ARG A 3 4.38 10.58 11.75
C ARG A 3 3.98 9.30 10.99
N ALA A 4 2.93 8.60 11.43
CA ALA A 4 2.48 7.38 10.77
C ALA A 4 1.84 7.71 9.40
N VAL A 5 1.02 8.75 9.34
CA VAL A 5 0.47 9.27 8.07
C VAL A 5 1.56 9.80 7.14
N ASP A 6 2.60 10.41 7.70
CA ASP A 6 3.75 10.89 6.93
C ASP A 6 4.52 9.75 6.25
N TRP A 7 4.63 8.58 6.90
CA TRP A 7 5.22 7.39 6.28
C TRP A 7 4.44 6.91 5.05
N ILE A 8 3.10 6.94 5.09
CA ILE A 8 2.25 6.61 3.93
C ILE A 8 2.62 7.51 2.74
N ALA A 9 2.81 8.81 2.99
CA ALA A 9 3.19 9.77 1.95
C ALA A 9 4.64 9.55 1.45
N ASP A 10 5.58 9.26 2.35
CA ASP A 10 6.98 8.95 2.01
C ASP A 10 7.07 7.71 1.10
N TRP A 11 6.36 6.63 1.43
CA TRP A 11 6.35 5.40 0.63
C TRP A 11 5.59 5.53 -0.69
N SER A 12 4.48 6.29 -0.71
CA SER A 12 3.80 6.64 -1.97
C SER A 12 4.74 7.36 -2.92
N LYS A 13 5.56 8.29 -2.40
CA LYS A 13 6.55 9.03 -3.17
C LYS A 13 7.70 8.13 -3.61
N GLU A 14 8.14 7.21 -2.77
CA GLU A 14 9.20 6.26 -3.10
C GLU A 14 8.80 5.33 -4.24
N ALA A 15 7.59 4.75 -4.18
CA ALA A 15 7.04 3.96 -5.28
C ALA A 15 7.03 4.77 -6.59
N GLY A 16 6.58 6.02 -6.56
CA GLY A 16 6.60 6.90 -7.73
C GLY A 16 8.01 7.20 -8.27
N ARG A 17 9.00 7.40 -7.39
CA ARG A 17 10.39 7.64 -7.79
C ARG A 17 11.00 6.44 -8.49
N ILE A 18 10.76 5.24 -7.96
CA ILE A 18 11.29 4.01 -8.54
C ILE A 18 10.63 3.76 -9.90
N LEU A 19 9.32 3.94 -10.00
CA LEU A 19 8.56 3.73 -11.25
C LEU A 19 9.08 4.59 -12.41
N ILE A 20 9.52 5.83 -12.14
CA ILE A 20 10.10 6.74 -13.16
C ILE A 20 11.46 6.25 -13.67
N ILE A 21 12.19 5.46 -12.87
CA ILE A 21 13.56 5.03 -13.18
C ILE A 21 13.60 3.68 -13.91
N ILE A 22 12.68 2.77 -13.57
CA ILE A 22 12.64 1.43 -14.17
C ILE A 22 11.98 1.46 -15.55
N PRO A 23 12.37 0.57 -16.49
CA PRO A 23 11.73 0.44 -17.80
C PRO A 23 10.41 -0.33 -17.68
N PHE A 24 9.47 0.18 -16.89
CA PHE A 24 8.20 -0.51 -16.57
C PHE A 24 7.34 -0.79 -17.81
N GLU A 25 7.52 -0.03 -18.88
CA GLU A 25 6.90 -0.27 -20.19
C GLU A 25 7.26 -1.64 -20.77
N ASN A 26 8.42 -2.20 -20.41
CA ASN A 26 8.86 -3.53 -20.84
C ASN A 26 8.33 -4.65 -19.94
N ALA A 27 7.66 -4.33 -18.82
CA ALA A 27 7.10 -5.34 -17.94
C ALA A 27 6.00 -6.15 -18.64
N PRO A 28 5.85 -7.46 -18.33
CA PRO A 28 4.73 -8.26 -18.80
C PRO A 28 3.40 -7.63 -18.40
N GLU A 29 2.38 -7.82 -19.24
CA GLU A 29 1.06 -7.22 -19.02
C GLU A 29 0.45 -7.63 -17.68
N ASP A 30 0.58 -8.90 -17.29
CA ASP A 30 0.05 -9.40 -16.02
C ASP A 30 0.69 -8.68 -14.81
N LEU A 31 1.99 -8.37 -14.87
CA LEU A 31 2.68 -7.63 -13.82
C LEU A 31 2.24 -6.17 -13.77
N LYS A 32 1.99 -5.55 -14.94
CA LYS A 32 1.45 -4.18 -15.03
C LYS A 32 0.06 -4.10 -14.41
N ILE A 33 -0.80 -5.08 -14.72
CA ILE A 33 -2.15 -5.19 -14.15
C ILE A 33 -2.07 -5.39 -12.64
N ALA A 34 -1.21 -6.30 -12.17
CA ALA A 34 -1.04 -6.54 -10.73
C ALA A 34 -0.61 -5.27 -9.98
N ALA A 35 0.42 -4.57 -10.46
CA ALA A 35 0.87 -3.31 -9.86
C ALA A 35 -0.22 -2.21 -9.93
N GLN A 36 -0.98 -2.12 -11.02
CA GLN A 36 -2.09 -1.18 -11.14
C GLN A 36 -3.20 -1.48 -10.12
N ASN A 37 -3.51 -2.76 -9.90
CA ASN A 37 -4.48 -3.17 -8.90
C ASN A 37 -4.01 -2.81 -7.49
N MET A 38 -2.74 -3.06 -7.15
CA MET A 38 -2.15 -2.62 -5.87
C MET A 38 -2.27 -1.10 -5.70
N CYS A 39 -1.98 -0.31 -6.73
CA CYS A 39 -2.13 1.15 -6.67
C CYS A 39 -3.59 1.58 -6.42
N ARG A 40 -4.57 0.93 -7.05
CA ARG A 40 -5.99 1.24 -6.87
C ARG A 40 -6.46 0.89 -5.45
N ALA A 41 -6.12 -0.30 -4.99
CA ALA A 41 -6.45 -0.75 -3.64
C ALA A 41 -5.78 0.16 -2.58
N ASN A 42 -4.54 0.60 -2.81
CA ASN A 42 -3.89 1.60 -1.95
C ASN A 42 -4.65 2.94 -1.89
N VAL A 43 -5.17 3.44 -3.01
CA VAL A 43 -6.00 4.66 -3.02
C VAL A 43 -7.25 4.48 -2.16
N ASP A 44 -7.90 3.32 -2.26
CA ASP A 44 -9.09 3.00 -1.47
C ASP A 44 -8.73 2.89 0.03
N CYS A 45 -7.67 2.15 0.37
CA CYS A 45 -7.17 1.99 1.74
C CYS A 45 -6.82 3.32 2.40
N VAL A 46 -6.03 4.17 1.74
CA VAL A 46 -5.68 5.52 2.23
C VAL A 46 -6.93 6.40 2.40
N THR A 47 -7.92 6.25 1.50
CA THR A 47 -9.17 7.01 1.58
C THR A 47 -10.00 6.61 2.80
N VAL A 48 -10.15 5.30 3.05
CA VAL A 48 -10.86 4.77 4.23
C VAL A 48 -10.12 5.16 5.51
N LEU A 49 -8.80 5.05 5.55
CA LEU A 49 -8.00 5.52 6.68
C LEU A 49 -8.22 7.01 6.95
N GLY A 50 -8.26 7.83 5.89
CA GLY A 50 -8.55 9.25 6.00
C GLY A 50 -9.93 9.54 6.63
N ARG A 51 -10.92 8.69 6.37
CA ARG A 51 -12.24 8.73 7.05
C ARG A 51 -12.12 8.27 8.51
N CYS A 52 -11.39 7.18 8.76
CA CYS A 52 -11.14 6.61 10.08
C CYS A 52 -10.55 7.66 11.06
N ILE A 53 -9.48 8.33 10.64
CA ILE A 53 -8.82 9.40 11.44
C ILE A 53 -9.77 10.58 11.71
N LYS A 54 -10.61 10.96 10.72
CA LYS A 54 -11.58 12.06 10.88
C LYS A 54 -12.75 11.70 11.80
N ALA A 55 -13.14 10.42 11.86
CA ALA A 55 -14.20 9.92 12.73
C ALA A 55 -13.76 9.90 14.20
N LEU A 56 -12.49 9.55 14.48
CA LEU A 56 -11.95 9.36 15.82
C LEU A 56 -12.38 10.40 16.89
N PRO A 57 -12.29 11.73 16.67
CA PRO A 57 -12.68 12.70 17.71
C PRO A 57 -14.21 12.87 17.88
N LYS A 58 -15.02 12.39 16.94
CA LYS A 58 -16.49 12.61 16.91
C LYS A 58 -17.27 11.35 17.26
N ASP A 59 -16.83 10.23 16.71
CA ASP A 59 -17.46 8.92 16.87
C ASP A 59 -16.36 7.84 16.87
N PRO A 60 -15.78 7.53 18.05
CA PRO A 60 -14.75 6.52 18.15
C PRO A 60 -15.23 5.10 17.79
N ARG A 61 -16.54 4.82 17.85
CA ARG A 61 -17.06 3.50 17.41
C ARG A 61 -17.02 3.39 15.90
N GLU A 62 -17.41 4.45 15.20
CA GLU A 62 -17.26 4.50 13.74
C GLU A 62 -15.79 4.44 13.32
N ALA A 63 -14.90 5.09 14.08
CA ALA A 63 -13.46 4.96 13.83
C ALA A 63 -12.97 3.50 13.95
N LEU A 64 -13.48 2.73 14.92
CA LEU A 64 -13.17 1.30 15.02
C LEU A 64 -13.70 0.49 13.83
N ASN A 65 -14.92 0.77 13.36
CA ASN A 65 -15.48 0.10 12.18
C ASN A 65 -14.63 0.38 10.93
N LEU A 66 -14.26 1.65 10.71
CA LEU A 66 -13.42 2.06 9.59
C LEU A 66 -12.00 1.51 9.71
N ALA A 67 -11.46 1.34 10.91
CA ALA A 67 -10.18 0.67 11.11
C ALA A 67 -10.22 -0.80 10.66
N ASN A 68 -11.31 -1.52 10.94
CA ASN A 68 -11.51 -2.89 10.45
C ASN A 68 -11.63 -2.93 8.92
N GLU A 69 -12.25 -1.92 8.31
CA GLU A 69 -12.28 -1.80 6.84
C GLU A 69 -10.88 -1.56 6.25
N VAL A 70 -10.01 -0.81 6.93
CA VAL A 70 -8.60 -0.65 6.54
C VAL A 70 -7.83 -1.98 6.59
N GLU A 71 -8.03 -2.78 7.64
CA GLU A 71 -7.41 -4.11 7.79
C GLU A 71 -7.82 -5.05 6.63
N ILE A 72 -9.11 -5.10 6.28
CA ILE A 72 -9.58 -5.90 5.13
C ILE A 72 -8.95 -5.44 3.81
N LEU A 73 -8.78 -4.13 3.62
CA LEU A 73 -8.17 -3.59 2.40
C LEU A 73 -6.65 -3.85 2.34
N GLU A 74 -5.98 -3.87 3.48
CA GLU A 74 -4.56 -4.23 3.57
C GLU A 74 -4.36 -5.73 3.26
N GLU A 75 -5.19 -6.62 3.81
CA GLU A 75 -5.18 -8.05 3.46
C GLU A 75 -5.40 -8.29 1.94
N GLU A 76 -6.27 -7.49 1.28
CA GLU A 76 -6.44 -7.55 -0.18
C GLU A 76 -5.15 -7.12 -0.93
N ILE A 77 -4.46 -6.10 -0.44
CA ILE A 77 -3.22 -5.59 -1.05
C ILE A 77 -2.09 -6.62 -0.87
N ASP A 78 -2.02 -7.31 0.26
CA ASP A 78 -1.09 -8.41 0.52
C ASP A 78 -1.24 -9.56 -0.49
N GLU A 79 -2.47 -9.95 -0.78
CA GLU A 79 -2.76 -10.96 -1.80
C GLU A 79 -2.35 -10.47 -3.20
N LEU A 80 -2.66 -9.22 -3.55
CA LEU A 80 -2.22 -8.62 -4.81
C LEU A 80 -0.69 -8.54 -4.92
N TYR A 81 0.00 -8.26 -3.82
CA TYR A 81 1.45 -8.22 -3.75
C TYR A 81 2.05 -9.62 -3.93
N SER A 82 1.44 -10.65 -3.33
CA SER A 82 1.80 -12.07 -3.55
C SER A 82 1.68 -12.47 -5.03
N VAL A 83 0.60 -12.05 -5.70
CA VAL A 83 0.40 -12.24 -7.14
C VAL A 83 1.48 -11.51 -7.95
N ALA A 84 1.75 -10.24 -7.64
CA ALA A 84 2.77 -9.45 -8.32
C ALA A 84 4.18 -10.08 -8.19
N ARG A 85 4.54 -10.58 -7.00
CA ARG A 85 5.81 -11.30 -6.77
C ARG A 85 5.88 -12.61 -7.54
N THR A 86 4.76 -13.32 -7.69
CA THR A 86 4.69 -14.54 -8.50
C THR A 86 4.98 -14.22 -9.97
N HIS A 87 4.41 -13.14 -10.51
CA HIS A 87 4.72 -12.68 -11.87
C HIS A 87 6.18 -12.24 -12.01
N LEU A 88 6.71 -11.50 -11.02
CA LEU A 88 8.12 -11.09 -11.01
C LEU A 88 9.08 -12.30 -10.98
N ALA A 89 8.77 -13.34 -10.22
CA ALA A 89 9.61 -14.53 -10.11
C ALA A 89 9.64 -15.38 -11.40
N THR A 90 8.60 -15.28 -12.22
CA THR A 90 8.40 -16.11 -13.42
C THR A 90 8.58 -15.35 -14.74
N MET A 91 8.72 -14.02 -14.69
CA MET A 91 8.86 -13.20 -15.91
C MET A 91 10.18 -13.44 -16.64
N ASN A 92 10.14 -13.28 -17.97
CA ASN A 92 11.35 -13.12 -18.77
C ASN A 92 11.92 -11.71 -18.56
N SER A 93 13.21 -11.62 -18.24
CA SER A 93 13.90 -10.34 -17.96
C SER A 93 14.25 -9.51 -19.19
N ASN A 94 13.76 -9.88 -20.39
CA ASN A 94 14.07 -9.17 -21.63
C ASN A 94 13.66 -7.69 -21.51
N GLY A 95 14.62 -6.77 -21.69
CA GLY A 95 14.40 -5.34 -21.52
C GLY A 95 14.66 -4.81 -20.10
N PHE A 96 15.04 -5.68 -19.15
CA PHE A 96 15.49 -5.30 -17.82
C PHE A 96 16.96 -5.65 -17.60
N THR A 97 17.69 -4.72 -17.00
CA THR A 97 18.98 -5.02 -16.35
C THR A 97 18.73 -5.66 -14.98
N THR A 98 19.74 -6.30 -14.40
CA THR A 98 19.68 -6.81 -13.02
C THR A 98 19.33 -5.69 -12.03
N GLY A 99 19.90 -4.50 -12.19
CA GLY A 99 19.59 -3.35 -11.33
C GLY A 99 18.13 -2.92 -11.43
N SER A 100 17.56 -2.88 -12.64
CA SER A 100 16.15 -2.54 -12.82
C SER A 100 15.19 -3.63 -12.32
N LEU A 101 15.60 -4.91 -12.28
CA LEU A 101 14.79 -5.97 -11.66
C LEU A 101 14.74 -5.84 -10.14
N ILE A 102 15.86 -5.49 -9.51
CA ILE A 102 15.91 -5.21 -8.07
C ILE A 102 15.00 -4.01 -7.76
N LEU A 103 15.11 -2.94 -8.55
CA LEU A 103 14.24 -1.78 -8.39
C LEU A 103 12.77 -2.10 -8.65
N LEU A 104 12.45 -2.98 -9.59
CA LEU A 104 11.08 -3.45 -9.80
C LEU A 104 10.52 -4.19 -8.58
N ASN A 105 11.32 -5.02 -7.90
CA ASN A 105 10.90 -5.60 -6.62
C ASN A 105 10.67 -4.52 -5.57
N MET A 106 11.62 -3.58 -5.41
CA MET A 106 11.51 -2.49 -4.45
C MET A 106 10.30 -1.58 -4.72
N PHE A 107 9.89 -1.44 -5.97
CA PHE A 107 8.65 -0.72 -6.33
C PHE A 107 7.41 -1.45 -5.81
N LEU A 108 7.34 -2.77 -5.98
CA LEU A 108 6.23 -3.57 -5.44
C LEU A 108 6.22 -3.54 -3.91
N ASP A 109 7.39 -3.67 -3.29
CA ASP A 109 7.56 -3.54 -1.83
C ASP A 109 7.07 -2.17 -1.36
N ALA A 110 7.48 -1.09 -2.03
CA ALA A 110 7.05 0.26 -1.67
C ALA A 110 5.53 0.47 -1.79
N LEU A 111 4.85 -0.24 -2.71
CA LEU A 111 3.39 -0.22 -2.81
C LEU A 111 2.72 -0.97 -1.67
N GLU A 112 3.20 -2.16 -1.31
CA GLU A 112 2.67 -2.90 -0.15
C GLU A 112 2.91 -2.12 1.14
N THR A 113 4.09 -1.53 1.32
CA THR A 113 4.42 -0.79 2.53
C THR A 113 3.54 0.47 2.72
N VAL A 114 2.90 1.00 1.67
CA VAL A 114 1.85 2.03 1.82
C VAL A 114 0.64 1.48 2.57
N ALA A 115 0.22 0.24 2.29
CA ALA A 115 -0.89 -0.44 2.94
C ALA A 115 -0.53 -0.81 4.38
N ASP A 116 0.67 -1.36 4.64
CA ASP A 116 1.17 -1.62 5.99
C ASP A 116 1.07 -0.37 6.86
N TRP A 117 1.53 0.78 6.36
CA TRP A 117 1.45 2.02 7.13
C TRP A 117 0.02 2.54 7.29
N CYS A 118 -0.91 2.16 6.41
CA CYS A 118 -2.33 2.41 6.64
C CYS A 118 -2.85 1.58 7.81
N GLU A 119 -2.58 0.28 7.83
CA GLU A 119 -2.99 -0.66 8.88
C GLU A 119 -2.35 -0.30 10.23
N ASN A 120 -1.04 -0.07 10.29
CA ASN A 120 -0.34 0.46 11.46
C ASN A 120 -0.95 1.79 11.97
N THR A 121 -1.38 2.67 11.07
CA THR A 121 -2.03 3.92 11.47
C THR A 121 -3.44 3.67 12.02
N ALA A 122 -4.20 2.76 11.41
CA ALA A 122 -5.52 2.34 11.89
C ALA A 122 -5.42 1.69 13.28
N ASP A 123 -4.38 0.91 13.56
CA ASP A 123 -4.11 0.35 14.88
C ASP A 123 -3.85 1.41 15.96
N ILE A 124 -3.11 2.46 15.61
CA ILE A 124 -2.96 3.61 16.50
C ILE A 124 -4.33 4.27 16.74
N VAL A 125 -5.19 4.37 15.72
CA VAL A 125 -6.56 4.87 15.89
C VAL A 125 -7.37 3.96 16.83
N ARG A 126 -7.32 2.63 16.66
CA ARG A 126 -7.99 1.66 17.55
C ARG A 126 -7.54 1.84 19.00
N ALA A 127 -6.24 1.91 19.24
CA ALA A 127 -5.67 2.09 20.57
C ALA A 127 -6.08 3.42 21.23
N VAL A 128 -6.25 4.50 20.45
CA VAL A 128 -6.75 5.78 20.97
C VAL A 128 -8.25 5.69 21.25
N ALA A 129 -9.04 5.14 20.32
CA ALA A 129 -10.49 5.02 20.48
C ALA A 129 -10.89 4.24 21.74
N VAL A 130 -10.17 3.15 22.05
CA VAL A 130 -10.40 2.33 23.26
C VAL A 130 -9.99 3.05 24.55
N ARG A 131 -9.05 4.01 24.50
CA ARG A 131 -8.61 4.77 25.69
C ARG A 131 -9.47 5.99 26.01
N VAL A 132 -10.21 6.50 25.03
CA VAL A 132 -11.06 7.70 25.16
C VAL A 132 -12.52 7.32 25.52
N HIS A 133 -12.82 6.02 25.57
CA HIS A 133 -14.07 5.42 26.02
C HIS A 133 -13.85 4.47 27.18
#